data_AF-A0A423PA71-F1
#
_entry.id   AF-A0A423PA71-F1
#
_cell.length_a   1.000
_cell.length_b   1.000
_cell.length_c   1.000
_cell.angle_alpha   90.00
_cell.angle_beta   90.00
_cell.angle_gamma   90.00
#
_symmetry.space_group_name_H-M   'P 1'
#
loop_
_entity.id
_entity.type
_entity.pdbx_description
1 polymer ?
#
loop_
_entity_poly.entity_id
_entity_poly.type
_entity_poly.pdbx_seq_one_letter_code
_entity_poly.pdbx_strand_id
1 'polypeptide(L)'
;MRQKPGPRSKSPPVDRAASSSPPLNRSTDTPTLQTPDSVFSPDVPSSPKRPRQDEPGTSRSVSRAIEVSVSPAASADTGFFAAGSLEDYAHPFLGDMPAPNAAGIRSYLGKDWVDVQLAGTEGLHHVCVQYDADLKAYRVISFRRLAPGPPVYRRAQDNLWSLAKSPMPPAAKLAHWTDQDIQQMYILQDTQLADFREQAEKHGQPPQWALRVQNTEDYRHVADSLKWRHPQLTLEQRLQLQRSYNLSKVQLRQLREELGHGPIPQWAEQHKRQTLDASNEQRFKLIGEELDNYVQDLRSQGLALNHHWPATRYSDSFLADYAAHLGYLRSKHNMLYRTDIPAMFRGETRLPFELARDGRMMYRKGNPTGTTNKRALSATFGLHDATAYAATRGGFYHERHYNSQANLFPGVNPQRSQARTGESSDSGSSSVSDGKRTGDEVDSDSSFVFDDSKGYESTRRQQTTSFVYAIDTRGLEVVPGAENKAFNPGNGKFLFDDMEGHISTPTRGISAERIWLVHSDLTRAARVKDVLQQAGDRVTAIEQATWAGTDNRVAGYFGSNAYDSLIDDIARSGGVILDLPKGDKTFADDVVWPVPEHDRP
;
A
#
# COMPACT_ATOMS: atom_id res chain seq x y z
N MET A 1 -35.79 49.53 -21.00
CA MET A 1 -34.73 49.82 -21.99
C MET A 1 -33.54 50.48 -21.29
N ARG A 2 -32.32 49.97 -21.45
CA ARG A 2 -31.05 50.72 -21.31
C ARG A 2 -29.93 49.89 -21.94
N GLN A 3 -29.02 50.53 -22.68
CA GLN A 3 -28.08 49.85 -23.58
C GLN A 3 -26.79 49.36 -22.89
N LYS A 4 -26.17 48.31 -23.44
CA LYS A 4 -24.79 47.88 -23.12
C LYS A 4 -23.78 48.74 -23.90
N PRO A 5 -22.65 49.15 -23.29
CA PRO A 5 -21.49 49.65 -24.04
C PRO A 5 -20.69 48.50 -24.67
N GLY A 6 -20.20 48.69 -25.90
CA GLY A 6 -19.32 47.75 -26.59
C GLY A 6 -17.82 47.95 -26.27
N PRO A 7 -16.95 46.99 -26.65
CA PRO A 7 -15.51 47.04 -26.36
C PRO A 7 -14.74 48.01 -27.27
N ARG A 8 -13.66 48.61 -26.75
CA ARG A 8 -12.70 49.42 -27.53
C ARG A 8 -11.58 48.57 -28.15
N SER A 9 -11.06 49.05 -29.28
CA SER A 9 -10.02 48.43 -30.10
C SER A 9 -8.61 48.51 -29.49
N LYS A 10 -7.75 47.56 -29.89
CA LYS A 10 -6.31 47.52 -29.57
C LYS A 10 -5.49 48.30 -30.62
N SER A 11 -4.39 48.91 -30.21
CA SER A 11 -3.32 49.41 -31.09
C SER A 11 -2.10 48.47 -31.06
N PRO A 12 -1.30 48.38 -32.15
CA PRO A 12 -0.22 47.39 -32.27
C PRO A 12 1.13 47.84 -31.65
N PRO A 13 2.04 46.90 -31.35
CA PRO A 13 3.40 47.20 -30.89
C PRO A 13 4.36 47.50 -32.06
N VAL A 14 5.47 48.18 -31.74
CA VAL A 14 6.54 48.54 -32.69
C VAL A 14 7.77 47.68 -32.45
N ASP A 15 8.34 47.12 -33.51
CA ASP A 15 9.62 46.39 -33.49
C ASP A 15 10.81 47.29 -33.16
N ARG A 16 11.80 46.77 -32.42
CA ARG A 16 13.20 47.07 -32.79
C ARG A 16 14.21 45.96 -32.47
N ALA A 17 14.98 45.67 -33.53
CA ALA A 17 16.05 44.70 -33.69
C ALA A 17 17.16 44.69 -32.61
N ALA A 18 17.82 43.52 -32.54
CA ALA A 18 19.02 43.27 -31.77
C ALA A 18 20.29 43.93 -32.34
N SER A 19 21.35 43.97 -31.54
CA SER A 19 22.72 43.99 -32.03
C SER A 19 23.61 43.06 -31.18
N SER A 20 24.67 42.54 -31.81
CA SER A 20 25.54 41.50 -31.26
C SER A 20 27.00 41.90 -31.40
N SER A 21 27.84 41.64 -30.39
CA SER A 21 29.28 41.36 -30.54
C SER A 21 29.90 40.79 -29.23
N PRO A 22 30.79 39.79 -29.31
CA PRO A 22 31.69 39.32 -28.22
C PRO A 22 33.08 40.02 -28.39
N PRO A 23 34.26 39.53 -27.93
CA PRO A 23 34.62 38.39 -27.03
C PRO A 23 35.68 38.75 -25.95
N LEU A 24 36.17 37.75 -25.18
CA LEU A 24 37.60 37.41 -24.92
C LEU A 24 37.90 36.72 -23.57
N ASN A 25 38.48 35.52 -23.69
CA ASN A 25 39.39 34.81 -22.78
C ASN A 25 40.15 35.63 -21.73
N ARG A 26 40.32 35.08 -20.50
CA ARG A 26 41.64 34.55 -20.05
C ARG A 26 41.56 33.58 -18.85
N SER A 27 42.38 32.54 -18.99
CA SER A 27 42.91 31.49 -18.09
C SER A 27 42.83 31.59 -16.55
N THR A 28 42.72 30.38 -15.97
CA THR A 28 43.43 29.83 -14.78
C THR A 28 43.39 30.58 -13.45
N ASP A 29 42.90 29.89 -12.41
CA ASP A 29 43.81 29.21 -11.48
C ASP A 29 43.14 28.05 -10.72
N THR A 30 43.96 27.06 -10.36
CA THR A 30 43.59 25.92 -9.50
C THR A 30 44.61 25.82 -8.38
N PRO A 31 44.17 25.52 -7.15
CA PRO A 31 44.95 24.64 -6.29
C PRO A 31 44.14 23.46 -5.76
N THR A 32 44.65 22.26 -6.00
CA THR A 32 44.58 21.09 -5.12
C THR A 32 45.08 21.46 -3.71
N LEU A 33 44.82 20.75 -2.61
CA LEU A 33 44.51 19.33 -2.36
C LEU A 33 44.05 19.20 -0.89
N GLN A 34 43.14 18.29 -0.54
CA GLN A 34 43.24 17.35 0.62
C GLN A 34 41.91 16.64 0.91
N THR A 35 41.92 15.32 0.73
CA THR A 35 40.99 14.37 1.37
C THR A 35 41.54 13.93 2.73
N PRO A 36 40.69 13.31 3.56
CA PRO A 36 41.07 12.01 4.12
C PRO A 36 40.01 10.93 3.85
N ASP A 37 40.47 9.68 3.91
CA ASP A 37 39.76 8.50 3.40
C ASP A 37 38.64 7.97 4.29
N SER A 38 37.67 7.29 3.68
CA SER A 38 37.16 6.02 4.20
C SER A 38 36.62 5.14 3.07
N VAL A 39 37.01 3.87 3.10
CA VAL A 39 36.82 2.88 2.04
C VAL A 39 35.69 1.93 2.44
N PHE A 40 34.74 1.68 1.54
CA PHE A 40 34.33 0.34 1.05
C PHE A 40 32.94 0.38 0.39
N SER A 41 32.89 -0.08 -0.86
CA SER A 41 31.71 -0.66 -1.53
C SER A 41 31.98 -2.15 -1.80
N PRO A 42 30.96 -2.94 -2.16
CA PRO A 42 30.74 -3.29 -3.58
C PRO A 42 29.26 -3.11 -3.99
N ASP A 43 28.97 -2.41 -5.09
CA ASP A 43 28.93 -2.89 -6.49
C ASP A 43 27.71 -3.76 -6.86
N VAL A 44 26.86 -3.20 -7.72
CA VAL A 44 25.88 -3.91 -8.57
C VAL A 44 26.05 -3.39 -10.00
N PRO A 45 26.39 -4.22 -11.00
CA PRO A 45 26.74 -3.74 -12.34
C PRO A 45 25.52 -3.46 -13.25
N SER A 46 25.71 -2.50 -14.15
CA SER A 46 24.73 -1.94 -15.08
C SER A 46 24.39 -2.86 -16.27
N SER A 47 23.16 -2.73 -16.80
CA SER A 47 22.82 -3.14 -18.18
C SER A 47 23.58 -2.29 -19.22
N PRO A 48 23.63 -2.70 -20.51
CA PRO A 48 23.01 -1.81 -21.50
C PRO A 48 22.43 -2.44 -22.80
N LYS A 49 21.38 -1.76 -23.28
CA LYS A 49 21.02 -1.47 -24.70
C LYS A 49 20.54 -2.57 -25.67
N ARG A 50 19.60 -2.12 -26.51
CA ARG A 50 18.89 -2.79 -27.62
C ARG A 50 19.25 -2.10 -28.94
N PRO A 51 18.98 -2.71 -30.11
CA PRO A 51 18.49 -1.95 -31.27
C PRO A 51 17.11 -2.43 -31.79
N ARG A 52 16.41 -1.55 -32.52
CA ARG A 52 15.28 -1.86 -33.43
C ARG A 52 15.88 -2.21 -34.82
N GLN A 53 15.26 -2.85 -35.81
CA GLN A 53 13.88 -2.83 -36.36
C GLN A 53 13.64 -4.20 -37.09
N ASP A 54 12.65 -4.50 -37.94
CA ASP A 54 11.54 -3.75 -38.58
C ASP A 54 10.34 -4.70 -38.92
N GLU A 55 9.30 -4.19 -39.58
CA GLU A 55 8.23 -4.94 -40.30
C GLU A 55 8.25 -4.56 -41.82
N PRO A 56 7.60 -5.28 -42.79
CA PRO A 56 6.22 -5.82 -42.73
C PRO A 56 5.95 -7.12 -43.57
N GLY A 57 4.69 -7.56 -43.69
CA GLY A 57 4.23 -8.27 -44.91
C GLY A 57 3.15 -9.36 -44.79
N THR A 58 1.92 -9.03 -45.19
CA THR A 58 0.76 -9.93 -45.35
C THR A 58 0.96 -11.07 -46.36
N SER A 59 0.54 -12.30 -46.08
CA SER A 59 0.01 -13.22 -47.11
C SER A 59 -0.79 -14.40 -46.51
N ARG A 60 -1.67 -15.00 -47.33
CA ARG A 60 -2.76 -15.93 -46.95
C ARG A 60 -2.67 -17.20 -47.81
N SER A 61 -3.07 -18.35 -47.25
CA SER A 61 -3.15 -19.68 -47.91
C SER A 61 -1.78 -20.29 -48.29
N VAL A 62 -1.57 -21.60 -48.48
CA VAL A 62 -2.46 -22.67 -48.99
C VAL A 62 -2.17 -24.00 -48.29
N SER A 63 -3.20 -24.80 -48.01
CA SER A 63 -3.05 -26.21 -47.63
C SER A 63 -2.53 -27.05 -48.79
N ARG A 64 -1.40 -27.74 -48.64
CA ARG A 64 -0.96 -28.78 -49.59
C ARG A 64 -0.71 -30.10 -48.89
N ALA A 65 -1.14 -31.17 -49.54
CA ALA A 65 -1.11 -32.53 -49.04
C ALA A 65 0.33 -33.06 -48.93
N ILE A 66 0.55 -33.95 -47.98
CA ILE A 66 1.77 -34.75 -47.86
C ILE A 66 1.65 -35.91 -48.84
N GLU A 67 2.55 -35.99 -49.82
CA GLU A 67 2.75 -37.23 -50.60
C GLU A 67 3.43 -38.28 -49.71
N VAL A 68 2.83 -39.47 -49.65
CA VAL A 68 3.38 -40.61 -48.92
C VAL A 68 4.25 -41.43 -49.87
N SER A 69 5.56 -41.21 -49.84
CA SER A 69 6.52 -42.14 -50.46
C SER A 69 6.78 -43.32 -49.53
N VAL A 70 6.28 -44.51 -49.93
CA VAL A 70 6.57 -45.77 -49.26
C VAL A 70 7.86 -46.36 -49.84
N SER A 71 8.94 -46.35 -49.06
CA SER A 71 10.12 -47.18 -49.34
C SER A 71 9.96 -48.57 -48.70
N PRO A 72 10.48 -49.66 -49.30
CA PRO A 72 10.16 -51.02 -48.87
C PRO A 72 10.83 -51.38 -47.54
N ALA A 73 10.21 -52.32 -46.81
CA ALA A 73 10.75 -52.83 -45.56
C ALA A 73 12.09 -53.56 -45.76
N ALA A 74 13.14 -53.03 -45.13
CA ALA A 74 14.37 -53.77 -44.87
C ALA A 74 14.20 -54.59 -43.59
N SER A 75 14.02 -55.91 -43.73
CA SER A 75 13.84 -56.84 -42.61
C SER A 75 15.18 -57.23 -41.98
N ALA A 76 15.62 -56.47 -40.97
CA ALA A 76 16.49 -56.87 -39.85
C ALA A 76 16.57 -55.65 -38.89
N ASP A 77 16.42 -55.74 -37.58
CA ASP A 77 16.57 -56.92 -36.71
C ASP A 77 15.46 -56.93 -35.64
N THR A 78 14.74 -58.03 -35.47
CA THR A 78 13.80 -58.20 -34.35
C THR A 78 14.57 -58.54 -33.08
N GLY A 79 15.14 -57.52 -32.45
CA GLY A 79 15.65 -57.62 -31.09
C GLY A 79 14.55 -58.15 -30.17
N PHE A 80 14.84 -59.26 -29.47
CA PHE A 80 13.94 -59.81 -28.45
C PHE A 80 13.82 -58.82 -27.28
N PHE A 81 12.77 -58.02 -27.29
CA PHE A 81 12.51 -57.02 -26.24
C PHE A 81 12.12 -57.70 -24.94
N ALA A 82 13.00 -57.62 -23.93
CA ALA A 82 12.74 -58.19 -22.62
C ALA A 82 11.65 -57.40 -21.89
N ALA A 83 10.58 -58.08 -21.44
CA ALA A 83 9.50 -57.47 -20.67
C ALA A 83 9.92 -56.92 -19.29
N GLY A 84 11.20 -57.04 -18.93
CA GLY A 84 11.82 -56.58 -17.69
C GLY A 84 12.85 -55.44 -17.84
N SER A 85 12.96 -54.77 -19.00
CA SER A 85 13.84 -53.60 -19.16
C SER A 85 13.07 -52.30 -19.44
N LEU A 86 13.62 -51.18 -18.96
CA LEU A 86 13.16 -49.81 -19.23
C LEU A 86 13.98 -49.10 -20.31
N GLU A 87 15.10 -49.69 -20.76
CA GLU A 87 16.05 -49.08 -21.71
C GLU A 87 15.38 -48.72 -23.04
N ASP A 88 14.52 -49.61 -23.57
CA ASP A 88 13.70 -49.40 -24.78
C ASP A 88 12.81 -48.14 -24.75
N TYR A 89 12.46 -47.69 -23.55
CA TYR A 89 11.51 -46.61 -23.30
C TYR A 89 12.19 -45.32 -22.80
N ALA A 90 13.45 -45.41 -22.39
CA ALA A 90 14.21 -44.29 -21.87
C ALA A 90 14.59 -43.33 -23.01
N HIS A 91 14.23 -42.06 -22.84
CA HIS A 91 14.70 -41.02 -23.74
C HIS A 91 16.03 -40.44 -23.25
N PRO A 92 17.07 -40.39 -24.10
CA PRO A 92 18.29 -39.66 -23.79
C PRO A 92 18.02 -38.16 -23.89
N PHE A 93 17.70 -37.56 -22.73
CA PHE A 93 17.66 -36.12 -22.44
C PHE A 93 16.72 -35.24 -23.31
N LEU A 94 15.69 -34.66 -22.68
CA LEU A 94 14.69 -33.77 -23.30
C LEU A 94 14.74 -32.35 -22.70
N GLY A 95 15.93 -31.75 -22.63
CA GLY A 95 16.14 -30.34 -22.26
C GLY A 95 15.62 -29.98 -20.85
N ASP A 96 15.26 -28.70 -20.67
CA ASP A 96 14.75 -28.15 -19.41
C ASP A 96 13.30 -28.63 -19.14
N MET A 97 13.16 -29.88 -18.70
CA MET A 97 11.89 -30.39 -18.19
C MET A 97 11.55 -29.75 -16.83
N PRO A 98 10.25 -29.45 -16.57
CA PRO A 98 9.83 -28.90 -15.28
C PRO A 98 10.11 -29.86 -14.12
N ALA A 99 10.25 -29.30 -12.91
CA ALA A 99 10.41 -30.06 -11.67
C ALA A 99 9.23 -31.04 -11.45
N PRO A 100 9.47 -32.21 -10.82
CA PRO A 100 8.42 -33.17 -10.57
C PRO A 100 7.46 -32.67 -9.49
N ASN A 101 6.18 -33.01 -9.62
CA ASN A 101 5.17 -32.74 -8.60
C ASN A 101 5.33 -33.66 -7.37
N ALA A 102 4.48 -33.49 -6.36
CA ALA A 102 4.49 -34.31 -5.14
C ALA A 102 4.29 -35.83 -5.39
N ALA A 103 3.73 -36.21 -6.55
CA ALA A 103 3.58 -37.60 -6.98
C ALA A 103 4.86 -38.16 -7.65
N GLY A 104 5.89 -37.35 -7.91
CA GLY A 104 7.10 -37.74 -8.62
C GLY A 104 6.94 -37.76 -10.15
N ILE A 105 5.99 -36.98 -10.68
CA ILE A 105 5.61 -36.93 -12.10
C ILE A 105 5.88 -35.54 -12.65
N ARG A 106 6.42 -35.46 -13.87
CA ARG A 106 6.65 -34.23 -14.63
C ARG A 106 5.70 -34.19 -15.83
N SER A 107 4.83 -33.19 -15.92
CA SER A 107 3.95 -33.01 -17.09
C SER A 107 4.63 -32.09 -18.10
N TYR A 108 5.01 -32.62 -19.26
CA TYR A 108 5.77 -31.93 -20.31
C TYR A 108 5.26 -32.33 -21.70
N LEU A 109 5.03 -31.33 -22.57
CA LEU A 109 4.45 -31.49 -23.92
C LEU A 109 3.13 -32.30 -23.95
N GLY A 110 2.26 -32.09 -22.96
CA GLY A 110 0.97 -32.78 -22.87
C GLY A 110 1.07 -34.27 -22.53
N LYS A 111 2.21 -34.71 -21.99
CA LYS A 111 2.48 -36.07 -21.53
C LYS A 111 3.06 -36.05 -20.11
N ASP A 112 2.85 -37.13 -19.39
CA ASP A 112 3.45 -37.34 -18.08
C ASP A 112 4.75 -38.15 -18.22
N TRP A 113 5.74 -37.78 -17.42
CA TRP A 113 7.08 -38.34 -17.43
C TRP A 113 7.53 -38.64 -16.00
N VAL A 114 8.36 -39.67 -15.86
CA VAL A 114 8.95 -40.05 -14.57
C VAL A 114 10.44 -40.34 -14.71
N ASP A 115 11.16 -40.11 -13.63
CA ASP A 115 12.61 -40.28 -13.56
C ASP A 115 12.95 -41.72 -13.16
N VAL A 116 13.86 -42.36 -13.88
CA VAL A 116 14.28 -43.76 -13.68
C VAL A 116 15.80 -43.86 -13.71
N GLN A 117 16.36 -44.79 -12.93
CA GLN A 117 17.75 -45.20 -13.06
C GLN A 117 17.81 -46.52 -13.85
N LEU A 118 18.55 -46.54 -14.95
CA LEU A 118 18.82 -47.77 -15.70
C LEU A 118 20.05 -48.48 -15.11
N ALA A 119 20.12 -49.79 -15.30
CA ALA A 119 21.27 -50.57 -14.82
C ALA A 119 22.48 -50.30 -15.74
N GLY A 120 23.63 -49.94 -15.15
CA GLY A 120 24.87 -49.73 -15.90
C GLY A 120 25.00 -48.39 -16.64
N THR A 121 24.08 -47.43 -16.42
CA THR A 121 24.23 -46.05 -16.90
C THR A 121 24.49 -45.08 -15.75
N GLU A 122 25.31 -44.05 -16.02
CA GLU A 122 25.48 -42.92 -15.11
C GLU A 122 24.49 -41.81 -15.48
N GLY A 123 23.75 -41.31 -14.48
CA GLY A 123 22.77 -40.23 -14.64
C GLY A 123 21.30 -40.69 -14.70
N LEU A 124 20.39 -39.73 -14.54
CA LEU A 124 18.95 -39.96 -14.57
C LEU A 124 18.43 -40.07 -16.00
N HIS A 125 17.53 -41.04 -16.22
CA HIS A 125 16.79 -41.19 -17.47
C HIS A 125 15.31 -40.84 -17.26
N HIS A 126 14.62 -40.48 -18.33
CA HIS A 126 13.19 -40.16 -18.28
C HIS A 126 12.41 -41.11 -19.19
N VAL A 127 11.30 -41.62 -18.67
CA VAL A 127 10.34 -42.44 -19.43
C VAL A 127 8.97 -41.77 -19.41
N CYS A 128 8.29 -41.80 -20.55
CA CYS A 128 6.93 -41.29 -20.67
C CYS A 128 5.94 -42.32 -20.12
N VAL A 129 4.91 -41.88 -19.38
CA VAL A 129 3.96 -42.77 -18.71
C VAL A 129 2.50 -42.38 -18.96
N GLN A 130 1.61 -43.34 -18.77
CA GLN A 130 0.17 -43.15 -18.73
C GLN A 130 -0.42 -43.98 -17.59
N TYR A 131 -1.40 -43.45 -16.86
CA TYR A 131 -2.10 -44.20 -15.83
C TYR A 131 -3.03 -45.25 -16.45
N ASP A 132 -2.85 -46.51 -16.07
CA ASP A 132 -3.71 -47.65 -16.42
C ASP A 132 -4.66 -47.90 -15.25
N ALA A 133 -5.94 -47.63 -15.47
CA ALA A 133 -6.97 -47.69 -14.41
C ALA A 133 -7.30 -49.12 -13.96
N ASP A 134 -7.16 -50.10 -14.85
CA ASP A 134 -7.45 -51.51 -14.57
C ASP A 134 -6.33 -52.12 -13.70
N LEU A 135 -5.07 -51.79 -14.00
CA LEU A 135 -3.90 -52.18 -13.20
C LEU A 135 -3.64 -51.27 -11.99
N LYS A 136 -4.34 -50.12 -11.91
CA LYS A 136 -4.15 -49.05 -10.91
C LYS A 136 -2.69 -48.58 -10.79
N ALA A 137 -1.97 -48.57 -11.90
CA ALA A 137 -0.53 -48.29 -11.96
C ALA A 137 -0.19 -47.45 -13.19
N TYR A 138 0.93 -46.73 -13.14
CA TYR A 138 1.47 -46.07 -14.33
C TYR A 138 2.15 -47.11 -15.22
N ARG A 139 1.87 -47.08 -16.51
CA ARG A 139 2.55 -47.88 -17.53
C ARG A 139 3.42 -46.99 -18.39
N VAL A 140 4.56 -47.52 -18.78
CA VAL A 140 5.48 -46.80 -19.66
C VAL A 140 4.93 -46.82 -21.08
N ILE A 141 4.95 -45.67 -21.77
CA ILE A 141 4.49 -45.53 -23.16
C ILE A 141 5.65 -45.07 -24.05
N SER A 142 5.67 -45.53 -25.29
CA SER A 142 6.73 -45.21 -26.27
C SER A 142 6.11 -44.60 -27.52
N PHE A 143 6.69 -43.52 -28.03
CA PHE A 143 6.28 -42.93 -29.31
C PHE A 143 6.48 -43.86 -30.51
N ARG A 144 7.23 -44.97 -30.32
CA ARG A 144 7.49 -46.01 -31.33
C ARG A 144 6.61 -47.27 -31.17
N ARG A 145 5.69 -47.33 -30.21
CA ARG A 145 4.82 -48.51 -29.96
C ARG A 145 3.37 -48.10 -29.69
N LEU A 146 2.41 -48.80 -30.30
CA LEU A 146 0.97 -48.64 -30.01
C LEU A 146 0.51 -49.37 -28.74
N ALA A 147 1.17 -50.46 -28.37
CA ALA A 147 0.89 -51.18 -27.13
C ALA A 147 1.63 -50.53 -25.94
N PRO A 148 0.96 -50.28 -24.79
CA PRO A 148 1.65 -49.78 -23.60
C PRO A 148 2.64 -50.81 -23.04
N GLY A 149 3.74 -50.32 -22.49
CA GLY A 149 4.82 -51.10 -21.89
C GLY A 149 4.48 -51.65 -20.49
N PRO A 150 5.49 -52.09 -19.73
CA PRO A 150 5.30 -52.64 -18.39
C PRO A 150 4.85 -51.55 -17.39
N PRO A 151 4.23 -51.94 -16.26
CA PRO A 151 3.92 -51.03 -15.17
C PRO A 151 5.19 -50.61 -14.41
N VAL A 152 5.20 -49.37 -13.91
CA VAL A 152 6.25 -48.80 -13.07
C VAL A 152 5.68 -48.27 -11.75
N TYR A 153 6.52 -48.32 -10.73
CA TYR A 153 6.18 -47.96 -9.35
C TYR A 153 7.24 -47.01 -8.78
N ARG A 154 6.79 -45.96 -8.09
CA ARG A 154 7.66 -45.00 -7.41
C ARG A 154 8.31 -45.61 -6.18
N ARG A 155 9.63 -45.45 -6.05
CA ARG A 155 10.39 -45.67 -4.83
C ARG A 155 10.19 -44.48 -3.91
N ALA A 156 9.82 -44.74 -2.65
CA ALA A 156 9.54 -43.70 -1.67
C ALA A 156 10.79 -42.94 -1.17
N GLN A 157 11.99 -43.49 -1.39
CA GLN A 157 13.25 -42.99 -0.84
C GLN A 157 13.87 -41.85 -1.66
N ASP A 158 13.67 -41.85 -2.98
CA ASP A 158 14.40 -41.00 -3.92
C ASP A 158 13.54 -40.49 -5.10
N ASN A 159 12.23 -40.74 -5.07
CA ASN A 159 11.27 -40.43 -6.14
C ASN A 159 11.55 -41.09 -7.50
N LEU A 160 12.50 -42.01 -7.58
CA LEU A 160 12.80 -42.75 -8.80
C LEU A 160 11.75 -43.84 -9.03
N TRP A 161 11.44 -44.12 -10.29
CA TRP A 161 10.48 -45.14 -10.67
C TRP A 161 11.20 -46.40 -11.17
N SER A 162 10.62 -47.56 -10.88
CA SER A 162 11.19 -48.85 -11.28
C SER A 162 10.09 -49.89 -11.57
N LEU A 163 10.47 -51.00 -12.19
CA LEU A 163 9.58 -52.13 -12.43
C LEU A 163 9.24 -52.91 -11.15
N ALA A 164 10.00 -52.72 -10.08
CA ALA A 164 9.79 -53.39 -8.81
C ALA A 164 8.64 -52.74 -8.03
N LYS A 165 7.57 -53.51 -7.77
CA LYS A 165 6.48 -53.11 -6.89
C LYS A 165 6.93 -53.16 -5.43
N SER A 166 7.70 -52.17 -4.99
CA SER A 166 7.88 -51.91 -3.56
C SER A 166 6.50 -51.76 -2.90
N PRO A 167 6.31 -52.23 -1.66
CA PRO A 167 5.06 -51.98 -0.94
C PRO A 167 4.82 -50.47 -0.87
N MET A 168 3.57 -50.03 -1.11
CA MET A 168 3.22 -48.64 -0.86
C MET A 168 3.61 -48.30 0.58
N PRO A 169 4.21 -47.12 0.85
CA PRO A 169 4.44 -46.71 2.22
C PRO A 169 3.09 -46.75 2.96
N PRO A 170 3.05 -47.23 4.22
CA PRO A 170 1.83 -47.17 5.01
C PRO A 170 1.32 -45.72 5.05
N ALA A 171 0.00 -45.55 5.06
CA ALA A 171 -0.60 -44.22 5.17
C ALA A 171 0.05 -43.49 6.36
N ALA A 172 0.61 -42.31 6.10
CA ALA A 172 1.40 -41.59 7.10
C ALA A 172 0.53 -41.34 8.34
N LYS A 173 0.96 -41.87 9.50
CA LYS A 173 0.23 -41.68 10.76
C LYS A 173 0.07 -40.19 11.03
N LEU A 174 -1.14 -39.73 11.36
CA LEU A 174 -1.52 -38.31 11.32
C LEU A 174 -1.30 -37.65 9.94
N ALA A 175 -1.90 -38.21 8.89
CA ALA A 175 -1.72 -37.74 7.50
C ALA A 175 -2.05 -36.26 7.25
N HIS A 176 -2.87 -35.64 8.11
CA HIS A 176 -3.23 -34.22 8.05
C HIS A 176 -2.26 -33.28 8.80
N TRP A 177 -1.25 -33.83 9.47
CA TRP A 177 -0.17 -33.08 10.11
C TRP A 177 1.11 -33.25 9.29
N THR A 178 1.71 -32.15 8.86
CA THR A 178 3.08 -32.16 8.33
C THR A 178 4.09 -32.24 9.49
N ASP A 179 5.31 -32.68 9.21
CA ASP A 179 6.36 -32.67 10.24
C ASP A 179 6.66 -31.24 10.71
N GLN A 180 6.54 -30.27 9.80
CA GLN A 180 6.62 -28.84 10.09
C GLN A 180 5.50 -28.36 11.04
N ASP A 181 4.24 -28.78 10.85
CA ASP A 181 3.13 -28.45 11.80
C ASP A 181 3.47 -28.95 13.22
N ILE A 182 4.03 -30.17 13.31
CA ILE A 182 4.38 -30.80 14.57
C ILE A 182 5.54 -30.06 15.23
N GLN A 183 6.64 -29.81 14.50
CA GLN A 183 7.83 -29.11 15.00
C GLN A 183 7.57 -27.63 15.33
N GLN A 184 6.61 -26.97 14.66
CA GLN A 184 6.18 -25.61 15.03
C GLN A 184 5.38 -25.57 16.34
N MET A 185 4.63 -26.64 16.66
CA MET A 185 3.80 -26.69 17.86
C MET A 185 4.52 -27.35 19.06
N TYR A 186 5.46 -28.26 18.83
CA TYR A 186 6.10 -29.07 19.87
C TYR A 186 7.61 -29.07 19.77
N ILE A 187 8.27 -28.98 20.93
CA ILE A 187 9.72 -29.09 21.07
C ILE A 187 10.07 -30.58 21.02
N LEU A 188 10.47 -31.05 19.84
CA LEU A 188 10.84 -32.45 19.58
C LEU A 188 12.27 -32.54 19.02
N GLN A 189 12.94 -33.65 19.32
CA GLN A 189 14.10 -34.12 18.56
C GLN A 189 13.63 -34.91 17.34
N ASP A 190 14.39 -34.94 16.25
CA ASP A 190 13.99 -35.64 15.01
C ASP A 190 13.71 -37.14 15.23
N THR A 191 14.43 -37.75 16.18
CA THR A 191 14.23 -39.15 16.62
C THR A 191 12.88 -39.41 17.29
N GLN A 192 12.23 -38.38 17.85
CA GLN A 192 10.97 -38.48 18.60
C GLN A 192 9.73 -38.30 17.71
N LEU A 193 9.90 -37.89 16.46
CA LEU A 193 8.81 -37.54 15.55
C LEU A 193 7.95 -38.77 15.15
N ALA A 194 8.58 -39.93 14.96
CA ALA A 194 7.87 -41.18 14.67
C ALA A 194 7.01 -41.63 15.86
N ASP A 195 7.58 -41.63 17.06
CA ASP A 195 6.90 -41.98 18.32
C ASP A 195 5.76 -41.00 18.63
N PHE A 196 5.97 -39.70 18.36
CA PHE A 196 4.93 -38.68 18.46
C PHE A 196 3.76 -39.02 17.55
N ARG A 197 4.02 -39.29 16.26
CA ARG A 197 2.97 -39.60 15.28
C ARG A 197 2.18 -40.86 15.65
N GLU A 198 2.86 -41.91 16.12
CA GLU A 198 2.22 -43.14 16.57
C GLU A 198 1.31 -42.94 17.79
N GLN A 199 1.84 -42.34 18.85
CA GLN A 199 1.06 -42.14 20.08
C GLN A 199 -0.10 -41.17 19.84
N ALA A 200 0.11 -40.10 19.06
CA ALA A 200 -0.91 -39.10 18.85
C ALA A 200 -2.01 -39.55 17.87
N GLU A 201 -1.72 -40.40 16.88
CA GLU A 201 -2.77 -41.04 16.09
C GLU A 201 -3.62 -42.00 16.93
N LYS A 202 -2.96 -42.81 17.78
CA LYS A 202 -3.64 -43.76 18.67
C LYS A 202 -4.57 -43.09 19.69
N HIS A 203 -4.22 -41.89 20.16
CA HIS A 203 -4.94 -41.19 21.22
C HIS A 203 -5.75 -39.98 20.76
N GLY A 204 -5.62 -39.54 19.50
CA GLY A 204 -6.31 -38.36 18.95
C GLY A 204 -5.86 -37.00 19.51
N GLN A 205 -4.76 -36.99 20.27
CA GLN A 205 -4.23 -35.85 21.02
C GLN A 205 -2.70 -36.02 21.16
N PRO A 206 -1.91 -34.97 21.45
CA PRO A 206 -0.46 -35.12 21.54
C PRO A 206 -0.04 -36.02 22.71
N PRO A 207 1.16 -36.60 22.67
CA PRO A 207 1.69 -37.39 23.78
C PRO A 207 1.95 -36.51 25.02
N GLN A 208 1.74 -37.04 26.22
CA GLN A 208 1.93 -36.30 27.48
C GLN A 208 3.37 -35.80 27.70
N TRP A 209 4.36 -36.47 27.10
CA TRP A 209 5.77 -36.08 27.19
C TRP A 209 6.16 -34.97 26.20
N ALA A 210 5.32 -34.67 25.20
CA ALA A 210 5.63 -33.70 24.16
C ALA A 210 5.41 -32.27 24.65
N LEU A 211 6.51 -31.56 24.93
CA LEU A 211 6.46 -30.18 25.39
C LEU A 211 6.01 -29.26 24.26
N ARG A 212 4.94 -28.49 24.48
CA ARG A 212 4.44 -27.50 23.52
C ARG A 212 5.35 -26.26 23.51
N VAL A 213 5.63 -25.72 22.32
CA VAL A 213 6.31 -24.43 22.16
C VAL A 213 5.49 -23.33 22.86
N GLN A 214 6.15 -22.50 23.66
CA GLN A 214 5.49 -21.36 24.28
C GLN A 214 5.21 -20.29 23.23
N ASN A 215 3.92 -20.01 23.02
CA ASN A 215 3.47 -18.86 22.25
C ASN A 215 2.90 -17.80 23.23
N THR A 216 3.38 -16.57 23.13
CA THR A 216 2.92 -15.42 23.93
C THR A 216 1.60 -14.85 23.41
N GLU A 217 1.26 -15.09 22.14
CA GLU A 217 0.05 -14.58 21.50
C GLU A 217 -1.14 -15.53 21.68
N ASP A 218 -2.13 -15.10 22.47
CA ASP A 218 -3.31 -15.92 22.80
C ASP A 218 -4.11 -16.35 21.56
N TYR A 219 -4.28 -15.47 20.57
CA TYR A 219 -5.04 -15.77 19.34
C TYR A 219 -4.37 -16.88 18.52
N ARG A 220 -3.04 -16.83 18.38
CA ARG A 220 -2.28 -17.83 17.64
C ARG A 220 -2.22 -19.14 18.41
N HIS A 221 -2.04 -19.10 19.73
CA HIS A 221 -2.11 -20.29 20.58
C HIS A 221 -3.44 -21.04 20.42
N VAL A 222 -4.57 -20.33 20.45
CA VAL A 222 -5.92 -20.90 20.23
C VAL A 222 -6.06 -21.48 18.83
N ALA A 223 -5.64 -20.74 17.79
CA ALA A 223 -5.69 -21.23 16.41
C ALA A 223 -4.85 -22.50 16.21
N ASP A 224 -3.68 -22.61 16.86
CA ASP A 224 -2.86 -23.83 16.84
C ASP A 224 -3.50 -24.99 17.60
N SER A 225 -4.11 -24.74 18.77
CA SER A 225 -4.89 -25.77 19.49
C SER A 225 -6.04 -26.33 18.63
N LEU A 226 -6.67 -25.50 17.80
CA LEU A 226 -7.75 -25.92 16.89
C LEU A 226 -7.30 -26.92 15.80
N LYS A 227 -5.99 -27.09 15.53
CA LYS A 227 -5.48 -28.10 14.57
C LYS A 227 -5.83 -29.52 14.98
N TRP A 228 -5.91 -29.83 16.28
CA TRP A 228 -6.31 -31.17 16.75
C TRP A 228 -7.77 -31.52 16.42
N ARG A 229 -8.66 -30.52 16.41
CA ARG A 229 -10.10 -30.69 16.12
C ARG A 229 -10.43 -30.53 14.64
N HIS A 230 -9.66 -29.71 13.96
CA HIS A 230 -9.84 -29.37 12.55
C HIS A 230 -8.52 -29.57 11.79
N PRO A 231 -7.98 -30.80 11.74
CA PRO A 231 -6.66 -31.07 11.15
C PRO A 231 -6.60 -30.78 9.65
N GLN A 232 -7.74 -30.83 8.97
CA GLN A 232 -7.92 -30.46 7.56
C GLN A 232 -7.91 -28.95 7.30
N LEU A 233 -8.09 -28.10 8.32
CA LEU A 233 -8.09 -26.65 8.14
C LEU A 233 -6.67 -26.08 8.12
N THR A 234 -6.43 -25.19 7.16
CA THR A 234 -5.19 -24.40 7.11
C THR A 234 -5.08 -23.51 8.35
N LEU A 235 -3.87 -23.01 8.63
CA LEU A 235 -3.67 -22.02 9.70
C LEU A 235 -4.60 -20.81 9.54
N GLU A 236 -4.73 -20.29 8.32
CA GLU A 236 -5.59 -19.14 8.02
C GLU A 236 -7.06 -19.44 8.34
N GLN A 237 -7.57 -20.60 7.94
CA GLN A 237 -8.92 -21.04 8.26
C GLN A 237 -9.13 -21.24 9.77
N ARG A 238 -8.11 -21.71 10.50
CA ARG A 238 -8.15 -21.82 11.98
C ARG A 238 -8.13 -20.45 12.67
N LEU A 239 -7.40 -19.47 12.13
CA LEU A 239 -7.45 -18.08 12.57
C LEU A 239 -8.82 -17.45 12.29
N GLN A 240 -9.38 -17.64 11.10
CA GLN A 240 -10.76 -17.20 10.78
C GLN A 240 -11.79 -17.85 11.72
N LEU A 241 -11.66 -19.16 12.01
CA LEU A 241 -12.52 -19.85 12.97
C LEU A 241 -12.38 -19.28 14.38
N GLN A 242 -11.16 -19.04 14.88
CA GLN A 242 -10.93 -18.39 16.18
C GLN A 242 -11.59 -17.01 16.22
N ARG A 243 -11.38 -16.18 15.21
CA ARG A 243 -11.96 -14.83 15.11
C ARG A 243 -13.48 -14.83 15.05
N SER A 244 -14.10 -15.89 14.51
CA SER A 244 -15.57 -16.04 14.49
C SER A 244 -16.23 -16.14 15.87
N TYR A 245 -15.47 -16.30 16.95
CA TYR A 245 -15.97 -16.26 18.32
C TYR A 245 -16.04 -14.84 18.90
N ASN A 246 -15.47 -13.81 18.25
CA ASN A 246 -15.55 -12.40 18.66
C ASN A 246 -15.15 -12.17 20.14
N LEU A 247 -13.98 -12.67 20.53
CA LEU A 247 -13.57 -12.75 21.93
C LEU A 247 -12.78 -11.51 22.39
N SER A 248 -13.12 -10.99 23.57
CA SER A 248 -12.22 -10.08 24.30
C SER A 248 -10.90 -10.79 24.64
N LYS A 249 -9.85 -10.02 24.93
CA LYS A 249 -8.53 -10.48 25.36
C LYS A 249 -8.64 -11.36 26.60
N VAL A 250 -9.55 -11.04 27.53
CA VAL A 250 -9.82 -11.85 28.73
C VAL A 250 -10.45 -13.18 28.34
N GLN A 251 -11.51 -13.17 27.52
CA GLN A 251 -12.17 -14.40 27.05
C GLN A 251 -11.24 -15.26 26.19
N LEU A 252 -10.39 -14.65 25.37
CA LEU A 252 -9.44 -15.38 24.52
C LEU A 252 -8.35 -16.08 25.34
N ARG A 253 -7.89 -15.45 26.42
CA ARG A 253 -6.99 -16.09 27.39
C ARG A 253 -7.67 -17.24 28.13
N GLN A 254 -8.91 -17.03 28.59
CA GLN A 254 -9.71 -18.10 29.18
C GLN A 254 -9.88 -19.28 28.20
N LEU A 255 -10.18 -19.01 26.93
CA LEU A 255 -10.26 -20.05 25.90
C LEU A 255 -8.91 -20.75 25.69
N ARG A 256 -7.79 -20.01 25.69
CA ARG A 256 -6.44 -20.60 25.63
C ARG A 256 -6.20 -21.61 26.75
N GLU A 257 -6.62 -21.29 27.98
CA GLU A 257 -6.45 -22.15 29.16
C GLU A 257 -7.39 -23.37 29.12
N GLU A 258 -8.65 -23.19 28.73
CA GLU A 258 -9.68 -24.25 28.76
C GLU A 258 -9.72 -25.15 27.51
N LEU A 259 -9.32 -24.67 26.34
CA LEU A 259 -9.54 -25.37 25.06
C LEU A 259 -8.79 -26.72 24.98
N GLY A 260 -7.57 -26.78 25.53
CA GLY A 260 -6.72 -27.99 25.58
C GLY A 260 -6.82 -28.86 24.33
N HIS A 261 -7.18 -30.13 24.53
CA HIS A 261 -7.55 -31.09 23.48
C HIS A 261 -9.02 -31.56 23.56
N GLY A 262 -9.84 -30.93 24.41
CA GLY A 262 -11.20 -31.39 24.75
C GLY A 262 -12.30 -30.99 23.75
N PRO A 263 -13.56 -30.75 24.20
CA PRO A 263 -14.59 -30.04 23.43
C PRO A 263 -14.41 -28.51 23.52
N ILE A 264 -15.09 -27.70 22.69
CA ILE A 264 -15.05 -26.23 22.84
C ILE A 264 -15.91 -25.86 24.06
N PRO A 265 -15.44 -25.01 25.00
CA PRO A 265 -16.23 -24.62 26.16
C PRO A 265 -17.60 -24.03 25.79
N GLN A 266 -18.65 -24.46 26.50
CA GLN A 266 -20.04 -24.05 26.19
C GLN A 266 -20.23 -22.53 26.23
N TRP A 267 -19.52 -21.82 27.13
CA TRP A 267 -19.58 -20.36 27.21
C TRP A 267 -19.09 -19.68 25.93
N ALA A 268 -18.08 -20.24 25.25
CA ALA A 268 -17.53 -19.68 24.01
C ALA A 268 -18.52 -19.87 22.86
N GLU A 269 -19.15 -21.04 22.76
CA GLU A 269 -20.24 -21.30 21.81
C GLU A 269 -21.47 -20.40 22.05
N GLN A 270 -21.80 -20.11 23.32
CA GLN A 270 -22.88 -19.20 23.67
C GLN A 270 -22.54 -17.74 23.31
N HIS A 271 -21.34 -17.27 23.67
CA HIS A 271 -20.86 -15.92 23.36
C HIS A 271 -20.77 -15.67 21.85
N LYS A 272 -20.34 -16.67 21.08
CA LYS A 272 -20.36 -16.64 19.61
C LYS A 272 -21.78 -16.44 19.06
N ARG A 273 -22.79 -17.15 19.58
CA ARG A 273 -24.19 -16.93 19.16
C ARG A 273 -24.66 -15.53 19.52
N GLN A 274 -24.36 -15.06 20.73
CA GLN A 274 -24.74 -13.73 21.22
C GLN A 274 -24.10 -12.58 20.44
N THR A 275 -22.87 -12.74 19.94
CA THR A 275 -22.17 -11.70 19.14
C THR A 275 -22.57 -11.71 17.66
N LEU A 276 -23.03 -12.85 17.14
CA LEU A 276 -23.59 -12.99 15.78
C LEU A 276 -25.06 -12.57 15.69
N ASP A 277 -25.81 -12.55 16.80
CA ASP A 277 -27.18 -12.06 16.83
C ASP A 277 -27.22 -10.53 16.70
N ALA A 278 -27.63 -10.04 15.53
CA ALA A 278 -27.76 -8.60 15.27
C ALA A 278 -28.90 -7.91 16.05
N SER A 279 -29.85 -8.66 16.62
CA SER A 279 -30.93 -8.14 17.49
C SER A 279 -30.51 -7.99 18.96
N ASN A 280 -29.37 -8.57 19.35
CA ASN A 280 -28.82 -8.42 20.68
C ASN A 280 -28.13 -7.05 20.85
N GLU A 281 -28.82 -6.11 21.49
CA GLU A 281 -28.30 -4.77 21.83
C GLU A 281 -27.00 -4.81 22.65
N GLN A 282 -26.74 -5.90 23.40
CA GLN A 282 -25.55 -6.06 24.21
C GLN A 282 -24.37 -6.71 23.45
N ARG A 283 -24.51 -7.03 22.15
CA ARG A 283 -23.47 -7.74 21.36
C ARG A 283 -22.13 -7.02 21.32
N PHE A 284 -22.12 -5.69 21.49
CA PHE A 284 -20.89 -4.87 21.49
C PHE A 284 -20.37 -4.51 22.88
N LYS A 285 -21.06 -4.86 23.97
CA LYS A 285 -20.70 -4.41 25.33
C LYS A 285 -19.23 -4.72 25.68
N LEU A 286 -18.82 -5.98 25.52
CA LEU A 286 -17.47 -6.43 25.94
C LEU A 286 -16.34 -5.89 25.05
N ILE A 287 -16.59 -5.59 23.77
CA ILE A 287 -15.61 -4.91 22.92
C ILE A 287 -15.58 -3.40 23.20
N GLY A 288 -16.71 -2.79 23.56
CA GLY A 288 -16.78 -1.40 24.02
C GLY A 288 -16.04 -1.17 25.33
N GLU A 289 -16.23 -2.03 26.32
CA GLU A 289 -15.50 -1.97 27.61
C GLU A 289 -13.99 -2.23 27.44
N GLU A 290 -13.58 -3.06 26.48
CA GLU A 290 -12.17 -3.35 26.21
C GLU A 290 -11.47 -2.26 25.39
N LEU A 291 -12.17 -1.71 24.39
CA LEU A 291 -11.66 -0.67 23.49
C LEU A 291 -12.14 0.72 23.92
N ASP A 292 -12.40 0.91 25.21
CA ASP A 292 -12.69 2.22 25.78
C ASP A 292 -11.51 3.16 25.52
N ASN A 293 -11.81 4.40 25.11
CA ASN A 293 -10.85 5.41 24.63
C ASN A 293 -9.97 4.99 23.42
N TYR A 294 -10.07 3.76 22.89
CA TYR A 294 -9.18 3.26 21.83
C TYR A 294 -9.21 4.09 20.54
N VAL A 295 -10.36 4.66 20.18
CA VAL A 295 -10.46 5.60 19.04
C VAL A 295 -9.67 6.88 19.30
N GLN A 296 -9.69 7.40 20.53
CA GLN A 296 -8.94 8.59 20.91
C GLN A 296 -7.43 8.30 20.97
N ASP A 297 -7.03 7.12 21.44
CA ASP A 297 -5.65 6.64 21.37
C ASP A 297 -5.15 6.59 19.92
N LEU A 298 -5.91 5.96 19.01
CA LEU A 298 -5.57 5.91 17.58
C LEU A 298 -5.41 7.31 16.95
N ARG A 299 -6.16 8.31 17.41
CA ARG A 299 -6.07 9.71 16.95
C ARG A 299 -4.99 10.55 17.62
N SER A 300 -4.36 10.05 18.69
CA SER A 300 -3.34 10.78 19.45
C SER A 300 -1.95 10.11 19.44
N GLN A 301 -1.90 8.81 19.14
CA GLN A 301 -0.70 7.96 19.19
C GLN A 301 -0.52 7.12 17.91
N GLY A 302 -1.52 7.08 17.02
CA GLY A 302 -1.48 6.29 15.80
C GLY A 302 -1.50 4.80 16.08
N LEU A 303 -0.57 4.04 15.48
CA LEU A 303 -0.41 2.61 15.70
C LEU A 303 0.95 2.22 16.29
N ALA A 304 1.79 3.20 16.57
CA ALA A 304 3.23 2.99 16.81
C ALA A 304 3.55 2.20 18.09
N LEU A 305 2.61 2.07 19.05
CA LEU A 305 2.84 1.46 20.36
C LEU A 305 1.68 0.59 20.84
N ASN A 306 1.89 -0.73 20.98
CA ASN A 306 1.09 -1.67 21.79
C ASN A 306 -0.44 -1.75 21.59
N HIS A 307 -1.00 -1.12 20.55
CA HIS A 307 -2.42 -1.21 20.23
C HIS A 307 -2.79 -2.63 19.79
N HIS A 308 -3.59 -3.32 20.61
CA HIS A 308 -3.93 -4.73 20.43
C HIS A 308 -4.91 -4.92 19.28
N TRP A 309 -4.37 -5.05 18.07
CA TRP A 309 -5.10 -5.07 16.80
C TRP A 309 -6.37 -5.94 16.86
N PRO A 310 -7.58 -5.35 16.86
CA PRO A 310 -8.80 -6.08 17.17
C PRO A 310 -9.12 -7.16 16.12
N ALA A 311 -8.72 -6.95 14.87
CA ALA A 311 -8.90 -7.95 13.81
C ALA A 311 -8.03 -9.21 13.94
N THR A 312 -7.20 -9.35 14.99
CA THR A 312 -6.61 -10.64 15.37
C THR A 312 -7.56 -11.51 16.21
N ARG A 313 -8.63 -10.94 16.78
CA ARG A 313 -9.52 -11.59 17.76
C ARG A 313 -10.99 -11.61 17.38
N TYR A 314 -11.43 -10.60 16.62
CA TYR A 314 -12.80 -10.41 16.16
C TYR A 314 -12.92 -10.68 14.65
N SER A 315 -14.10 -11.12 14.21
CA SER A 315 -14.36 -11.34 12.78
C SER A 315 -14.53 -10.03 12.02
N ASP A 316 -14.19 -10.05 10.73
CA ASP A 316 -14.22 -8.84 9.89
C ASP A 316 -15.64 -8.26 9.78
N SER A 317 -16.69 -9.10 9.82
CA SER A 317 -18.09 -8.66 9.85
C SER A 317 -18.49 -8.06 11.19
N PHE A 318 -18.06 -8.65 12.32
CA PHE A 318 -18.36 -8.10 13.65
C PHE A 318 -17.68 -6.74 13.85
N LEU A 319 -16.44 -6.57 13.37
CA LEU A 319 -15.76 -5.27 13.38
C LEU A 319 -16.40 -4.26 12.43
N ALA A 320 -16.93 -4.68 11.29
CA ALA A 320 -17.68 -3.81 10.41
C ALA A 320 -18.98 -3.30 11.07
N ASP A 321 -19.73 -4.17 11.75
CA ASP A 321 -20.93 -3.78 12.50
C ASP A 321 -20.58 -2.89 13.71
N TYR A 322 -19.49 -3.22 14.44
CA TYR A 322 -19.02 -2.42 15.57
C TYR A 322 -18.56 -1.02 15.13
N ALA A 323 -17.88 -0.91 13.99
CA ALA A 323 -17.55 0.39 13.43
C ALA A 323 -18.82 1.20 13.07
N ALA A 324 -19.85 0.57 12.50
CA ALA A 324 -21.13 1.24 12.28
C ALA A 324 -21.80 1.70 13.59
N HIS A 325 -21.70 0.89 14.65
CA HIS A 325 -22.16 1.26 16.01
C HIS A 325 -21.40 2.46 16.61
N LEU A 326 -20.10 2.58 16.34
CA LEU A 326 -19.29 3.76 16.68
C LEU A 326 -19.53 4.99 15.77
N GLY A 327 -20.50 4.91 14.85
CA GLY A 327 -20.86 6.01 13.95
C GLY A 327 -20.00 6.14 12.68
N TYR A 328 -19.15 5.16 12.35
CA TYR A 328 -18.42 5.18 11.08
C TYR A 328 -19.34 4.90 9.89
N LEU A 329 -19.22 5.75 8.88
CA LEU A 329 -19.81 5.57 7.56
C LEU A 329 -18.80 4.94 6.60
N ARG A 330 -19.24 4.41 5.45
CA ARG A 330 -18.37 3.79 4.43
C ARG A 330 -18.34 4.57 3.14
N SER A 331 -17.15 4.93 2.66
CA SER A 331 -16.96 5.60 1.38
C SER A 331 -17.16 4.64 0.20
N LYS A 332 -17.31 5.16 -1.02
CA LYS A 332 -17.34 4.38 -2.28
C LYS A 332 -16.10 3.49 -2.51
N HIS A 333 -15.05 3.68 -1.73
CA HIS A 333 -13.82 2.90 -1.75
C HIS A 333 -13.71 1.92 -0.56
N ASN A 334 -14.81 1.70 0.15
CA ASN A 334 -14.88 0.89 1.35
C ASN A 334 -13.91 1.35 2.46
N MET A 335 -13.72 2.66 2.62
CA MET A 335 -13.02 3.23 3.78
C MET A 335 -14.02 3.65 4.85
N LEU A 336 -13.67 3.48 6.11
CA LEU A 336 -14.38 4.07 7.25
C LEU A 336 -14.14 5.58 7.26
N TYR A 337 -15.20 6.37 7.49
CA TYR A 337 -15.10 7.82 7.65
C TYR A 337 -16.09 8.34 8.70
N ARG A 338 -15.83 9.53 9.23
CA ARG A 338 -16.79 10.28 10.06
C ARG A 338 -17.00 11.69 9.51
N THR A 339 -18.01 12.40 10.03
CA THR A 339 -18.31 13.80 9.69
C THR A 339 -18.39 14.74 10.90
N ASP A 340 -18.21 14.18 12.09
CA ASP A 340 -18.25 14.86 13.40
C ASP A 340 -16.85 15.00 14.04
N ILE A 341 -15.77 14.73 13.28
CA ILE A 341 -14.40 15.07 13.69
C ILE A 341 -14.25 16.59 13.61
N PRO A 342 -14.01 17.32 14.72
CA PRO A 342 -14.12 18.79 14.75
C PRO A 342 -13.11 19.49 13.84
N ALA A 343 -11.86 19.04 13.85
CA ALA A 343 -10.78 19.66 13.12
C ALA A 343 -9.80 18.63 12.54
N MET A 344 -9.03 19.08 11.54
CA MET A 344 -7.81 18.42 11.08
C MET A 344 -6.72 19.47 10.85
N PHE A 345 -5.45 19.12 11.05
CA PHE A 345 -4.33 20.04 10.89
C PHE A 345 -3.51 19.72 9.65
N ARG A 346 -2.96 20.73 8.97
CA ARG A 346 -2.14 20.52 7.77
C ARG A 346 -1.01 21.56 7.64
N GLY A 347 0.20 21.07 7.43
CA GLY A 347 1.34 21.86 6.97
C GLY A 347 1.27 22.13 5.46
N GLU A 348 1.49 23.37 5.05
CA GLU A 348 1.24 23.84 3.68
C GLU A 348 2.20 24.96 3.25
N THR A 349 2.55 24.99 1.96
CA THR A 349 3.32 26.10 1.36
C THR A 349 2.45 27.26 0.85
N ARG A 350 1.13 27.08 0.72
CA ARG A 350 0.18 28.12 0.27
C ARG A 350 0.11 29.26 1.27
N LEU A 351 0.10 30.49 0.76
CA LEU A 351 0.07 31.68 1.60
C LEU A 351 -1.33 31.88 2.18
N PRO A 352 -1.46 32.43 3.41
CA PRO A 352 -2.77 32.74 4.00
C PRO A 352 -3.60 33.67 3.11
N PHE A 353 -2.96 34.69 2.53
CA PHE A 353 -3.59 35.65 1.62
C PHE A 353 -4.04 35.04 0.30
N GLU A 354 -3.31 34.05 -0.22
CA GLU A 354 -3.68 33.27 -1.41
C GLU A 354 -4.99 32.51 -1.16
N LEU A 355 -5.05 31.76 -0.06
CA LEU A 355 -6.25 30.99 0.34
C LEU A 355 -7.46 31.90 0.60
N ALA A 356 -7.24 33.05 1.24
CA ALA A 356 -8.27 34.03 1.51
C ALA A 356 -8.84 34.70 0.24
N ARG A 357 -7.95 35.09 -0.69
CA ARG A 357 -8.29 35.76 -1.97
C ARG A 357 -9.05 34.83 -2.91
N ASP A 358 -8.64 33.56 -2.98
CA ASP A 358 -9.32 32.53 -3.79
C ASP A 358 -10.62 32.03 -3.14
N GLY A 359 -10.85 32.39 -1.86
CA GLY A 359 -11.99 31.99 -1.05
C GLY A 359 -12.04 30.50 -0.71
N ARG A 360 -10.97 29.74 -0.99
CA ARG A 360 -10.92 28.28 -0.86
C ARG A 360 -9.49 27.74 -0.78
N MET A 361 -9.36 26.54 -0.21
CA MET A 361 -8.21 25.65 -0.35
C MET A 361 -8.55 24.53 -1.33
N MET A 362 -7.87 24.48 -2.48
CA MET A 362 -8.01 23.38 -3.44
C MET A 362 -7.25 22.13 -2.96
N TYR A 363 -7.66 20.95 -3.40
CA TYR A 363 -6.85 19.74 -3.25
C TYR A 363 -5.54 19.89 -4.06
N ARG A 364 -4.49 19.17 -3.64
CA ARG A 364 -3.23 19.09 -4.39
C ARG A 364 -3.09 17.72 -5.07
N LYS A 365 -2.37 17.69 -6.19
CA LYS A 365 -1.98 16.44 -6.88
C LYS A 365 -0.84 15.79 -6.09
N GLY A 366 -1.04 14.56 -5.63
CA GLY A 366 -0.02 13.83 -4.87
C GLY A 366 -0.57 12.64 -4.08
N ASN A 367 -1.74 12.80 -3.47
CA ASN A 367 -2.37 11.73 -2.70
C ASN A 367 -2.99 10.69 -3.66
N PRO A 368 -2.87 9.38 -3.38
CA PRO A 368 -3.53 8.35 -4.18
C PRO A 368 -5.06 8.51 -4.11
N THR A 369 -5.72 8.38 -5.27
CA THR A 369 -7.17 8.23 -5.33
C THR A 369 -7.59 6.91 -4.68
N GLY A 370 -8.82 6.82 -4.18
CA GLY A 370 -9.34 5.58 -3.61
C GLY A 370 -9.48 5.55 -2.09
N THR A 371 -9.66 6.70 -1.43
CA THR A 371 -9.90 6.78 0.02
C THR A 371 -11.22 7.49 0.34
N THR A 372 -11.35 8.76 -0.05
CA THR A 372 -12.57 9.58 0.15
C THR A 372 -13.58 9.42 -0.98
N ASN A 373 -14.86 9.79 -0.76
CA ASN A 373 -15.86 9.85 -1.84
C ASN A 373 -15.54 10.90 -2.91
N LYS A 374 -14.84 11.97 -2.55
CA LYS A 374 -14.36 13.03 -3.47
C LYS A 374 -12.85 12.96 -3.60
N ARG A 375 -12.16 14.11 -3.69
CA ARG A 375 -10.69 14.16 -3.76
C ARG A 375 -10.09 14.26 -2.36
N ALA A 376 -9.13 13.40 -2.05
CA ALA A 376 -8.50 13.31 -0.74
C ALA A 376 -7.45 14.41 -0.55
N LEU A 377 -7.57 15.17 0.54
CA LEU A 377 -6.53 16.05 1.07
C LEU A 377 -5.96 15.42 2.35
N SER A 378 -4.73 14.92 2.27
CA SER A 378 -3.96 14.47 3.44
C SER A 378 -3.83 15.59 4.48
N ALA A 379 -4.02 15.24 5.73
CA ALA A 379 -3.94 16.06 6.92
C ALA A 379 -3.65 15.14 8.11
N THR A 380 -3.41 15.69 9.29
CA THR A 380 -3.12 14.92 10.51
C THR A 380 -4.05 15.31 11.65
N PHE A 381 -4.28 14.37 12.56
CA PHE A 381 -5.04 14.57 13.79
C PHE A 381 -4.28 15.39 14.83
N GLY A 382 -2.95 15.42 14.81
CA GLY A 382 -2.10 16.14 15.77
C GLY A 382 -1.59 17.49 15.23
N LEU A 383 -1.66 18.54 16.07
CA LEU A 383 -1.11 19.85 15.70
C LEU A 383 0.42 19.82 15.61
N HIS A 384 1.10 19.07 16.50
CA HIS A 384 2.54 18.82 16.42
C HIS A 384 2.95 18.23 15.06
N ASP A 385 2.27 17.17 14.60
CA ASP A 385 2.58 16.49 13.33
C ASP A 385 2.42 17.41 12.13
N ALA A 386 1.46 18.36 12.18
CA ALA A 386 1.30 19.35 11.12
C ALA A 386 2.51 20.29 10.99
N THR A 387 3.30 20.49 12.06
CA THR A 387 4.58 21.20 11.98
C THR A 387 5.65 20.39 11.24
N ALA A 388 5.67 19.06 11.38
CA ALA A 388 6.55 18.19 10.59
C ALA A 388 6.15 18.17 9.10
N TYR A 389 4.84 18.23 8.81
CA TYR A 389 4.32 18.42 7.46
C TYR A 389 4.74 19.79 6.90
N ALA A 390 4.71 20.85 7.71
CA ALA A 390 5.19 22.17 7.29
C ALA A 390 6.71 22.18 7.05
N ALA A 391 7.48 21.51 7.90
CA ALA A 391 8.94 21.38 7.76
C ALA A 391 9.35 20.62 6.50
N THR A 392 8.59 19.58 6.12
CA THR A 392 8.74 18.86 4.84
C THR A 392 8.06 19.56 3.66
N ARG A 393 7.58 20.80 3.83
CA ARG A 393 6.91 21.62 2.80
C ARG A 393 5.71 20.91 2.15
N GLY A 394 4.93 20.19 2.96
CA GLY A 394 3.75 19.44 2.54
C GLY A 394 4.05 18.16 1.75
N GLY A 395 5.30 17.68 1.73
CA GLY A 395 5.72 16.45 1.06
C GLY A 395 6.00 16.56 -0.45
N PHE A 396 5.71 17.71 -1.08
CA PHE A 396 5.80 17.88 -2.54
C PHE A 396 6.75 19.02 -2.94
N TYR A 397 7.94 18.66 -3.44
CA TYR A 397 9.00 19.63 -3.78
C TYR A 397 8.63 20.65 -4.89
N HIS A 398 7.68 20.31 -5.78
CA HIS A 398 7.33 21.10 -6.96
C HIS A 398 6.26 22.16 -6.72
N GLU A 399 5.71 22.26 -5.51
CA GLU A 399 4.62 23.21 -5.21
C GLU A 399 5.00 24.66 -5.45
N ARG A 400 6.23 25.02 -5.05
CA ARG A 400 6.82 26.37 -5.21
C ARG A 400 7.18 26.73 -6.66
N HIS A 401 6.90 25.83 -7.62
CA HIS A 401 6.97 26.15 -9.05
C HIS A 401 5.76 26.96 -9.51
N TYR A 402 4.65 26.93 -8.76
CA TYR A 402 3.42 27.66 -9.05
C TYR A 402 3.38 28.94 -8.20
N ASN A 403 2.94 30.05 -8.76
CA ASN A 403 2.78 31.29 -7.98
C ASN A 403 1.51 31.22 -7.10
N SER A 404 0.48 30.52 -7.55
CA SER A 404 -0.77 30.25 -6.81
C SER A 404 -1.36 28.86 -7.10
N GLN A 405 -2.37 28.49 -6.33
CA GLN A 405 -3.26 27.35 -6.60
C GLN A 405 -4.15 27.55 -7.85
N ALA A 406 -4.29 28.80 -8.34
CA ALA A 406 -4.97 29.09 -9.59
C ALA A 406 -4.12 28.79 -10.84
N ASN A 407 -2.79 28.90 -10.80
CA ASN A 407 -1.98 28.58 -11.98
C ASN A 407 -2.12 27.10 -12.37
N LEU A 408 -2.47 26.80 -13.62
CA LEU A 408 -2.58 25.44 -14.13
C LEU A 408 -1.20 24.81 -14.38
N PHE A 409 -0.27 25.61 -14.90
CA PHE A 409 1.09 25.20 -15.28
C PHE A 409 2.15 25.78 -14.33
N PRO A 410 3.31 25.13 -14.17
CA PRO A 410 4.43 25.67 -13.39
C PRO A 410 5.11 26.84 -14.12
N GLY A 411 5.58 27.81 -13.34
CA GLY A 411 6.35 28.96 -13.83
C GLY A 411 7.81 28.64 -14.12
N VAL A 412 8.39 29.42 -15.04
CA VAL A 412 9.79 29.34 -15.46
C VAL A 412 10.70 29.81 -14.33
N ASN A 413 11.87 29.18 -14.18
CA ASN A 413 12.88 29.63 -13.23
C ASN A 413 13.77 30.73 -13.86
N PRO A 414 13.69 32.00 -13.42
CA PRO A 414 14.50 33.10 -13.98
C PRO A 414 15.99 32.94 -13.70
N GLN A 415 16.36 32.22 -12.63
CA GLN A 415 17.75 32.00 -12.24
C GLN A 415 18.43 30.88 -13.05
N ARG A 416 17.68 30.14 -13.87
CA ARG A 416 18.26 29.15 -14.78
C ARG A 416 18.68 29.88 -16.05
N SER A 417 19.98 30.15 -16.17
CA SER A 417 20.56 30.82 -17.34
C SER A 417 20.17 30.11 -18.65
N GLN A 418 19.93 30.91 -19.70
CA GLN A 418 19.59 30.42 -21.03
C GLN A 418 20.77 29.69 -21.69
N ALA A 419 21.00 28.44 -21.31
CA ALA A 419 21.84 27.52 -22.07
C ALA A 419 21.17 27.27 -23.43
N ARG A 420 21.72 27.91 -24.47
CA ARG A 420 21.25 27.77 -25.87
C ARG A 420 21.61 26.38 -26.44
N THR A 421 20.79 25.38 -26.15
CA THR A 421 20.56 24.20 -27.02
C THR A 421 19.18 23.61 -26.68
N GLY A 422 18.55 22.94 -27.65
CA GLY A 422 17.15 22.49 -27.57
C GLY A 422 16.86 21.29 -26.66
N GLU A 423 17.59 21.14 -25.54
CA GLU A 423 17.40 20.05 -24.59
C GLU A 423 17.25 20.63 -23.17
N SER A 424 16.00 20.77 -22.73
CA SER A 424 15.70 21.19 -21.36
C SER A 424 16.03 20.06 -20.39
N SER A 425 17.11 20.21 -19.61
CA SER A 425 17.51 19.27 -18.55
C SER A 425 16.61 19.31 -17.30
N ASP A 426 15.30 19.56 -17.46
CA ASP A 426 14.27 18.96 -16.58
C ASP A 426 13.84 17.58 -17.11
N SER A 427 14.37 17.16 -18.25
CA SER A 427 14.25 15.81 -18.83
C SER A 427 15.15 14.82 -18.06
N GLY A 428 14.87 14.61 -16.77
CA GLY A 428 15.75 13.93 -15.81
C GLY A 428 15.02 12.96 -14.88
N SER A 429 14.19 12.08 -15.42
CA SER A 429 13.63 10.91 -14.71
C SER A 429 12.91 11.18 -13.37
N SER A 430 12.08 12.22 -13.31
CA SER A 430 10.95 12.25 -12.37
C SER A 430 9.68 12.63 -13.13
N SER A 431 8.55 12.08 -12.71
CA SER A 431 7.24 12.29 -13.35
C SER A 431 6.69 13.69 -13.02
N VAL A 432 7.35 14.73 -13.56
CA VAL A 432 6.71 16.02 -13.78
C VAL A 432 5.74 15.84 -14.95
N SER A 433 4.68 15.07 -14.71
CA SER A 433 3.60 14.82 -15.67
C SER A 433 3.17 16.16 -16.27
N ASP A 434 3.00 16.22 -17.60
CA ASP A 434 2.47 17.38 -18.32
C ASP A 434 1.44 18.10 -17.46
N GLY A 435 1.67 19.40 -17.22
CA GLY A 435 1.13 20.20 -16.11
C GLY A 435 -0.39 20.32 -16.05
N LYS A 436 -1.08 19.21 -15.94
CA LYS A 436 -2.48 19.06 -15.64
C LYS A 436 -2.55 18.84 -14.13
N ARG A 437 -2.85 19.92 -13.41
CA ARG A 437 -3.74 19.83 -12.24
C ARG A 437 -5.08 19.34 -12.79
N THR A 438 -5.22 18.02 -12.92
CA THR A 438 -6.42 17.39 -13.48
C THR A 438 -7.57 17.56 -12.48
N GLY A 439 -8.32 18.63 -12.64
CA GLY A 439 -9.74 18.54 -12.39
C GLY A 439 -10.35 17.66 -13.46
N ASP A 440 -11.01 16.58 -13.08
CA ASP A 440 -12.02 15.96 -13.93
C ASP A 440 -13.08 17.03 -14.17
N GLU A 441 -13.18 17.55 -15.40
CA GLU A 441 -14.07 18.67 -15.74
C GLU A 441 -15.56 18.28 -15.68
N VAL A 442 -15.88 16.99 -15.50
CA VAL A 442 -17.23 16.52 -15.16
C VAL A 442 -17.71 16.96 -13.78
N ASP A 443 -16.80 17.45 -12.94
CA ASP A 443 -17.08 18.08 -11.63
C ASP A 443 -17.32 19.62 -11.80
N SER A 444 -17.54 20.10 -13.03
CA SER A 444 -17.70 21.53 -13.34
C SER A 444 -19.08 22.09 -12.99
N ASP A 445 -19.14 22.77 -11.84
CA ASP A 445 -19.98 23.97 -11.70
C ASP A 445 -19.32 24.94 -10.69
N SER A 446 -18.04 25.24 -10.94
CA SER A 446 -17.12 25.91 -10.00
C SER A 446 -16.75 27.31 -10.46
N SER A 447 -17.02 28.32 -9.61
CA SER A 447 -16.61 29.72 -9.82
C SER A 447 -15.10 29.99 -9.74
N PHE A 448 -14.28 28.96 -9.55
CA PHE A 448 -12.82 29.06 -9.52
C PHE A 448 -12.26 28.79 -10.91
N VAL A 449 -11.63 29.80 -11.50
CA VAL A 449 -11.02 29.73 -12.83
C VAL A 449 -9.52 29.48 -12.67
N PHE A 450 -9.02 28.39 -13.28
CA PHE A 450 -7.58 28.18 -13.38
C PHE A 450 -6.99 29.17 -14.39
N ASP A 451 -5.85 29.75 -14.02
CA ASP A 451 -5.00 30.53 -14.92
C ASP A 451 -4.21 29.57 -15.82
N ASP A 452 -4.53 29.56 -17.11
CA ASP A 452 -3.91 28.71 -18.12
C ASP A 452 -2.61 29.29 -18.71
N SER A 453 -2.14 30.43 -18.18
CA SER A 453 -0.91 31.08 -18.64
C SER A 453 0.32 30.18 -18.48
N LYS A 454 1.23 30.30 -19.44
CA LYS A 454 2.50 29.57 -19.52
C LYS A 454 3.64 30.55 -19.68
N GLY A 455 4.82 30.16 -19.22
CA GLY A 455 6.02 30.99 -19.37
C GLY A 455 6.16 32.13 -18.36
N TYR A 456 5.22 32.27 -17.41
CA TYR A 456 5.31 33.26 -16.34
C TYR A 456 6.51 33.00 -15.42
N GLU A 457 7.06 34.05 -14.81
CA GLU A 457 8.18 33.96 -13.89
C GLU A 457 7.74 33.40 -12.54
N SER A 458 8.42 32.34 -12.07
CA SER A 458 8.10 31.67 -10.81
C SER A 458 8.70 32.41 -9.62
N THR A 459 7.86 33.13 -8.85
CA THR A 459 8.28 33.99 -7.74
C THR A 459 8.57 33.20 -6.46
N ARG A 460 7.89 32.07 -6.25
CA ARG A 460 7.90 31.31 -4.98
C ARG A 460 9.07 30.36 -4.78
N ARG A 461 10.03 30.30 -5.71
CA ARG A 461 11.16 29.36 -5.64
C ARG A 461 12.09 29.60 -4.44
N GLN A 462 12.19 30.85 -3.98
CA GLN A 462 12.98 31.23 -2.81
C GLN A 462 12.21 31.12 -1.48
N GLN A 463 10.88 30.91 -1.52
CA GLN A 463 10.05 30.77 -0.32
C GLN A 463 10.57 29.65 0.59
N THR A 464 10.97 30.02 1.80
CA THR A 464 11.44 29.12 2.87
C THR A 464 10.31 28.78 3.84
N THR A 465 9.53 29.79 4.23
CA THR A 465 8.40 29.76 5.16
C THR A 465 7.27 28.84 4.68
N SER A 466 6.83 27.96 5.57
CA SER A 466 5.62 27.13 5.44
C SER A 466 4.69 27.36 6.62
N PHE A 467 3.40 27.15 6.41
CA PHE A 467 2.33 27.49 7.34
C PHE A 467 1.67 26.23 7.89
N VAL A 468 1.10 26.33 9.09
CA VAL A 468 0.22 25.31 9.65
C VAL A 468 -1.20 25.87 9.67
N TYR A 469 -2.15 25.10 9.17
CA TYR A 469 -3.57 25.44 9.18
C TYR A 469 -4.36 24.47 10.02
N ALA A 470 -5.25 25.00 10.86
CA ALA A 470 -6.37 24.26 11.43
C ALA A 470 -7.55 24.35 10.44
N ILE A 471 -8.15 23.21 10.12
CA ILE A 471 -9.23 23.08 9.15
C ILE A 471 -10.50 22.63 9.88
N ASP A 472 -11.58 23.42 9.82
CA ASP A 472 -12.90 23.06 10.34
C ASP A 472 -13.52 21.96 9.47
N THR A 473 -13.50 20.73 10.00
CA THR A 473 -13.97 19.52 9.32
C THR A 473 -15.38 19.10 9.70
N ARG A 474 -16.08 19.87 10.55
CA ARG A 474 -17.48 19.58 10.91
C ARG A 474 -18.38 19.54 9.66
N GLY A 475 -19.05 18.42 9.44
CA GLY A 475 -19.86 18.15 8.24
C GLY A 475 -19.07 17.78 6.98
N LEU A 476 -17.74 17.63 7.05
CA LEU A 476 -16.90 17.10 5.97
C LEU A 476 -16.55 15.63 6.26
N GLU A 477 -16.51 14.79 5.22
CA GLU A 477 -15.99 13.43 5.35
C GLU A 477 -14.50 13.47 5.69
N VAL A 478 -14.14 12.91 6.84
CA VAL A 478 -12.76 12.66 7.29
C VAL A 478 -12.54 11.16 7.36
N VAL A 479 -11.54 10.66 6.63
CA VAL A 479 -11.14 9.25 6.59
C VAL A 479 -9.89 9.07 7.48
N PRO A 480 -10.03 8.56 8.71
CA PRO A 480 -8.91 8.34 9.64
C PRO A 480 -8.05 7.13 9.25
N GLY A 481 -6.72 7.30 9.21
CA GLY A 481 -5.78 6.25 8.83
C GLY A 481 -5.66 5.11 9.82
N ALA A 482 -5.34 5.43 11.08
CA ALA A 482 -5.18 4.46 12.17
C ALA A 482 -6.47 3.66 12.44
N GLU A 483 -7.63 4.31 12.45
CA GLU A 483 -8.95 3.66 12.62
C GLU A 483 -9.31 2.75 11.43
N ASN A 484 -8.98 3.13 10.19
CA ASN A 484 -9.15 2.22 9.04
C ASN A 484 -8.21 1.01 9.12
N LYS A 485 -6.95 1.20 9.48
CA LYS A 485 -6.01 0.11 9.70
C LYS A 485 -6.59 -0.86 10.77
N ALA A 486 -7.01 -0.35 11.93
CA ALA A 486 -7.52 -1.17 13.05
C ALA A 486 -8.87 -1.89 12.78
N PHE A 487 -9.87 -1.19 12.24
CA PHE A 487 -11.25 -1.70 12.09
C PHE A 487 -11.62 -2.14 10.66
N ASN A 488 -10.76 -1.86 9.68
CA ASN A 488 -10.99 -2.16 8.26
C ASN A 488 -9.70 -2.72 7.61
N PRO A 489 -9.07 -3.76 8.20
CA PRO A 489 -7.69 -4.19 7.92
C PRO A 489 -7.46 -4.66 6.47
N GLY A 490 -8.52 -5.03 5.75
CA GLY A 490 -8.43 -5.39 4.33
C GLY A 490 -8.16 -4.21 3.40
N ASN A 491 -8.06 -2.96 3.89
CA ASN A 491 -7.94 -1.76 3.06
C ASN A 491 -6.71 -0.90 3.40
N GLY A 492 -5.52 -1.41 3.05
CA GLY A 492 -4.22 -0.74 3.26
C GLY A 492 -3.93 0.42 2.28
N LYS A 493 -4.68 1.53 2.39
CA LYS A 493 -4.53 2.72 1.51
C LYS A 493 -3.75 3.89 2.13
N PHE A 494 -3.36 3.79 3.39
CA PHE A 494 -2.55 4.79 4.10
C PHE A 494 -1.10 4.32 4.15
N LEU A 495 -0.18 5.19 3.73
CA LEU A 495 1.21 4.81 3.44
C LEU A 495 2.27 5.75 4.04
N PHE A 496 1.91 6.98 4.45
CA PHE A 496 2.92 8.00 4.76
C PHE A 496 3.29 8.05 6.25
N ASP A 497 2.30 8.04 7.15
CA ASP A 497 2.52 7.88 8.60
C ASP A 497 1.30 7.25 9.30
N ASP A 498 1.32 7.22 10.64
CA ASP A 498 0.28 6.61 11.48
C ASP A 498 -0.77 7.61 12.00
N MET A 499 -0.55 8.91 11.86
CA MET A 499 -1.43 10.01 12.26
C MET A 499 -2.16 10.64 11.06
N GLU A 500 -1.83 10.22 9.83
CA GLU A 500 -2.45 10.68 8.59
C GLU A 500 -3.95 10.33 8.54
N GLY A 501 -4.76 11.32 8.17
CA GLY A 501 -6.15 11.19 7.77
C GLY A 501 -6.40 11.98 6.48
N HIS A 502 -7.45 11.61 5.74
CA HIS A 502 -7.82 12.31 4.51
C HIS A 502 -9.14 13.07 4.67
N ILE A 503 -9.11 14.38 4.40
CA ILE A 503 -10.30 15.21 4.27
C ILE A 503 -10.84 15.05 2.85
N SER A 504 -12.13 14.73 2.71
CA SER A 504 -12.84 14.71 1.44
C SER A 504 -13.12 16.14 1.00
N THR A 505 -12.28 16.64 0.09
CA THR A 505 -12.44 18.00 -0.42
C THR A 505 -13.72 18.11 -1.26
N PRO A 506 -14.56 19.12 -1.03
CA PRO A 506 -15.60 19.45 -1.99
C PRO A 506 -14.98 19.76 -3.35
N THR A 507 -15.71 19.46 -4.42
CA THR A 507 -15.38 19.79 -5.81
C THR A 507 -14.92 21.24 -6.00
N ARG A 508 -15.55 22.17 -5.27
CA ARG A 508 -15.22 23.61 -5.26
C ARG A 508 -14.05 23.98 -4.33
N GLY A 509 -13.32 23.02 -3.74
CA GLY A 509 -12.34 23.23 -2.67
C GLY A 509 -13.00 23.35 -1.28
N ILE A 510 -12.17 23.31 -0.23
CA ILE A 510 -12.63 23.63 1.15
C ILE A 510 -12.72 25.14 1.27
N SER A 511 -13.86 25.70 1.71
CA SER A 511 -14.04 27.15 1.86
C SER A 511 -12.99 27.78 2.77
N ALA A 512 -12.45 28.95 2.41
CA ALA A 512 -11.48 29.70 3.21
C ALA A 512 -12.01 30.09 4.60
N GLU A 513 -13.32 30.13 4.79
CA GLU A 513 -13.93 30.30 6.12
C GLU A 513 -13.57 29.18 7.10
N ARG A 514 -13.33 27.97 6.59
CA ARG A 514 -12.94 26.79 7.38
C ARG A 514 -11.44 26.72 7.61
N ILE A 515 -10.66 27.65 7.05
CA ILE A 515 -9.19 27.62 7.11
C ILE A 515 -8.69 28.70 8.08
N TRP A 516 -8.02 28.25 9.14
CA TRP A 516 -7.46 29.11 10.17
C TRP A 516 -5.94 28.96 10.18
N LEU A 517 -5.23 30.07 10.03
CA LEU A 517 -3.77 30.10 10.15
C LEU A 517 -3.41 29.98 11.63
N VAL A 518 -2.65 28.94 11.97
CA VAL A 518 -2.11 28.73 13.31
C VAL A 518 -0.87 29.62 13.50
N HIS A 519 -0.82 30.33 14.62
CA HIS A 519 0.31 31.16 15.05
C HIS A 519 1.54 30.29 15.34
N SER A 520 2.77 30.82 15.16
CA SER A 520 3.98 29.99 15.23
C SER A 520 4.29 29.37 16.60
N ASP A 521 3.69 29.86 17.69
CA ASP A 521 3.76 29.24 19.03
C ASP A 521 2.72 28.13 19.29
N LEU A 522 1.86 27.84 18.31
CA LEU A 522 0.79 26.84 18.34
C LEU A 522 -0.35 27.10 19.36
N THR A 523 -0.39 28.26 20.03
CA THR A 523 -1.37 28.55 21.09
C THR A 523 -2.71 29.11 20.59
N ARG A 524 -2.75 29.65 19.37
CA ARG A 524 -3.93 30.28 18.77
C ARG A 524 -3.93 30.23 17.24
N ALA A 525 -5.10 30.46 16.65
CA ALA A 525 -5.25 30.62 15.20
C ALA A 525 -6.29 31.71 14.85
N ALA A 526 -6.17 32.31 13.65
CA ALA A 526 -7.15 33.25 13.09
C ALA A 526 -7.56 32.83 11.67
N ARG A 527 -8.79 33.14 11.24
CA ARG A 527 -9.23 32.83 9.86
C ARG A 527 -8.34 33.53 8.85
N VAL A 528 -8.00 32.84 7.75
CA VAL A 528 -7.15 33.43 6.70
C VAL A 528 -7.73 34.72 6.10
N LYS A 529 -9.06 34.88 6.08
CA LYS A 529 -9.73 36.12 5.66
C LYS A 529 -9.52 37.28 6.64
N ASP A 530 -9.61 37.00 7.94
CA ASP A 530 -9.40 38.01 8.98
C ASP A 530 -7.93 38.46 8.97
N VAL A 531 -6.99 37.52 8.75
CA VAL A 531 -5.56 37.79 8.54
C VAL A 531 -5.31 38.66 7.29
N LEU A 532 -5.99 38.37 6.17
CA LEU A 532 -5.92 39.21 4.95
C LEU A 532 -6.44 40.63 5.22
N GLN A 533 -7.56 40.76 5.93
CA GLN A 533 -8.13 42.06 6.28
C GLN A 533 -7.21 42.86 7.22
N GLN A 534 -6.62 42.22 8.23
CA GLN A 534 -5.70 42.86 9.17
C GLN A 534 -4.37 43.30 8.54
N ALA A 535 -3.93 42.64 7.46
CA ALA A 535 -2.75 43.07 6.71
C ALA A 535 -2.98 44.43 6.02
N GLY A 536 -4.15 44.63 5.39
CA GLY A 536 -4.48 45.85 4.66
C GLY A 536 -3.45 46.19 3.58
N ASP A 537 -2.96 47.42 3.55
CA ASP A 537 -1.94 47.86 2.58
C ASP A 537 -0.59 47.11 2.71
N ARG A 538 -0.37 46.37 3.80
CA ARG A 538 0.85 45.56 4.03
C ARG A 538 0.89 44.26 3.22
N VAL A 539 -0.24 43.80 2.63
CA VAL A 539 -0.34 42.50 1.95
C VAL A 539 0.79 42.29 0.93
N THR A 540 0.97 43.23 0.00
CA THR A 540 1.98 43.12 -1.08
C THR A 540 3.40 42.98 -0.52
N ALA A 541 3.75 43.77 0.50
CA ALA A 541 5.09 43.73 1.10
C ALA A 541 5.34 42.42 1.84
N ILE A 542 4.33 41.88 2.54
CA ILE A 542 4.43 40.61 3.24
C ILE A 542 4.50 39.44 2.23
N GLU A 543 3.66 39.40 1.19
CA GLU A 543 3.74 38.36 0.15
C GLU A 543 5.11 38.33 -0.53
N GLN A 544 5.65 39.49 -0.91
CA GLN A 544 6.96 39.59 -1.56
C GLN A 544 8.09 39.12 -0.65
N ALA A 545 8.05 39.46 0.65
CA ALA A 545 9.03 38.96 1.62
C ALA A 545 8.93 37.42 1.82
N THR A 546 7.70 36.88 1.90
CA THR A 546 7.49 35.41 1.94
C THR A 546 8.01 34.72 0.69
N TRP A 547 7.77 35.26 -0.50
CA TRP A 547 8.24 34.67 -1.76
C TRP A 547 9.77 34.72 -1.90
N ALA A 548 10.40 35.80 -1.43
CA ALA A 548 11.86 35.94 -1.35
C ALA A 548 12.50 35.12 -0.21
N GLY A 549 11.70 34.56 0.71
CA GLY A 549 12.20 33.83 1.87
C GLY A 549 12.87 34.72 2.94
N THR A 550 12.54 36.01 2.96
CA THR A 550 13.11 37.03 3.87
C THR A 550 12.18 37.42 5.02
N ASP A 551 11.01 36.78 5.14
CA ASP A 551 9.99 37.08 6.16
C ASP A 551 10.19 36.35 7.49
N ASN A 552 10.92 35.23 7.50
CA ASN A 552 11.15 34.42 8.68
C ASN A 552 12.30 34.99 9.55
N ARG A 553 12.05 35.15 10.84
CA ARG A 553 12.98 35.73 11.83
C ARG A 553 13.83 34.71 12.57
N VAL A 554 13.56 33.41 12.41
CA VAL A 554 14.27 32.32 13.12
C VAL A 554 14.70 31.23 12.12
N ALA A 555 15.85 30.60 12.35
CA ALA A 555 16.33 29.50 11.52
C ALA A 555 15.39 28.27 11.63
N GLY A 556 14.53 28.09 10.64
CA GLY A 556 13.55 26.99 10.57
C GLY A 556 12.64 27.11 9.34
N TYR A 557 11.80 26.11 9.08
CA TYR A 557 10.80 26.13 8.00
C TYR A 557 9.40 26.56 8.48
N PHE A 558 9.13 26.35 9.77
CA PHE A 558 8.01 26.88 10.53
C PHE A 558 8.63 27.69 11.68
N GLY A 559 8.29 28.97 11.79
CA GLY A 559 8.98 29.90 12.69
C GLY A 559 8.38 31.30 12.62
N SER A 560 8.83 32.18 13.53
CA SER A 560 8.18 33.48 13.71
C SER A 560 8.29 34.38 12.48
N ASN A 561 7.15 34.86 12.02
CA ASN A 561 6.98 35.52 10.72
C ASN A 561 6.01 36.71 10.81
N ALA A 562 5.84 37.45 9.71
CA ALA A 562 5.00 38.65 9.70
C ALA A 562 3.50 38.38 9.94
N TYR A 563 3.00 37.15 9.73
CA TYR A 563 1.59 36.81 9.91
C TYR A 563 1.23 36.58 11.38
N ASP A 564 2.19 36.16 12.20
CA ASP A 564 2.01 36.04 13.66
C ASP A 564 1.53 37.35 14.28
N SER A 565 2.21 38.47 13.93
CA SER A 565 1.81 39.80 14.38
C SER A 565 0.43 40.23 13.88
N LEU A 566 -0.07 39.68 12.77
CA LEU A 566 -1.44 39.92 12.31
C LEU A 566 -2.45 39.17 13.19
N ILE A 567 -2.15 37.92 13.58
CA ILE A 567 -2.97 37.16 14.53
C ILE A 567 -3.00 37.88 15.89
N ASP A 568 -1.87 38.40 16.35
CA ASP A 568 -1.76 39.17 17.59
C ASP A 568 -2.57 40.47 17.54
N ASP A 569 -2.56 41.18 16.41
CA ASP A 569 -3.36 42.39 16.22
C ASP A 569 -4.87 42.07 16.20
N ILE A 570 -5.28 40.95 15.60
CA ILE A 570 -6.67 40.46 15.61
C ILE A 570 -7.09 40.14 17.05
N ALA A 571 -6.27 39.40 17.80
CA ALA A 571 -6.55 39.08 19.20
C ALA A 571 -6.67 40.35 20.07
N ARG A 572 -5.73 41.29 19.92
CA ARG A 572 -5.67 42.54 20.70
C ARG A 572 -6.83 43.50 20.38
N SER A 573 -7.40 43.42 19.17
CA SER A 573 -8.58 44.21 18.77
C SER A 573 -9.91 43.55 19.10
N GLY A 574 -9.92 42.37 19.75
CA GLY A 574 -11.13 41.64 20.10
C GLY A 574 -11.76 40.89 18.91
N GLY A 575 -10.98 40.62 17.86
CA GLY A 575 -11.39 39.78 16.74
C GLY A 575 -11.50 38.30 17.12
N VAL A 576 -12.07 37.50 16.22
CA VAL A 576 -12.34 36.08 16.50
C VAL A 576 -11.06 35.26 16.40
N ILE A 577 -10.70 34.61 17.50
CA ILE A 577 -9.53 33.73 17.63
C ILE A 577 -10.00 32.32 17.99
N LEU A 578 -9.38 31.31 17.39
CA LEU A 578 -9.43 29.93 17.88
C LEU A 578 -8.33 29.76 18.91
N ASP A 579 -8.69 29.45 20.15
CA ASP A 579 -7.74 29.10 21.20
C ASP A 579 -7.30 27.64 21.08
N LEU A 580 -6.00 27.39 21.23
CA LEU A 580 -5.37 26.07 21.18
C LEU A 580 -4.57 25.85 22.48
N PRO A 581 -5.25 25.72 23.63
CA PRO A 581 -4.63 25.83 24.95
C PRO A 581 -3.65 24.70 25.29
N LYS A 582 -3.66 23.60 24.54
CA LYS A 582 -2.69 22.50 24.68
C LYS A 582 -1.41 22.72 23.84
N GLY A 583 -1.34 23.76 23.02
CA GLY A 583 -0.20 24.05 22.16
C GLY A 583 0.08 22.89 21.20
N ASP A 584 1.34 22.44 21.15
CA ASP A 584 1.79 21.29 20.36
C ASP A 584 0.98 20.01 20.62
N LYS A 585 0.48 19.80 21.84
CA LYS A 585 -0.32 18.64 22.27
C LYS A 585 -1.82 18.75 21.95
N THR A 586 -2.22 19.65 21.06
CA THR A 586 -3.62 19.77 20.62
C THR A 586 -3.92 18.73 19.54
N PHE A 587 -4.98 17.94 19.74
CA PHE A 587 -5.49 16.99 18.74
C PHE A 587 -6.84 17.43 18.15
N ALA A 588 -7.24 16.81 17.05
CA ALA A 588 -8.49 17.08 16.30
C ALA A 588 -9.74 17.22 17.18
N ASP A 589 -9.92 16.31 18.12
CA ASP A 589 -11.09 16.24 19.01
C ASP A 589 -11.01 17.23 20.19
N ASP A 590 -9.87 17.92 20.40
CA ASP A 590 -9.71 18.99 21.39
C ASP A 590 -10.21 20.36 20.89
N VAL A 591 -10.44 20.51 19.58
CA VAL A 591 -10.70 21.81 18.96
C VAL A 591 -12.15 22.24 19.17
N VAL A 592 -12.32 23.29 20.00
CA VAL A 592 -13.59 23.99 20.16
C VAL A 592 -13.60 25.23 19.28
N TRP A 593 -14.35 25.18 18.18
CA TRP A 593 -14.44 26.32 17.25
C TRP A 593 -15.14 27.53 17.89
N PRO A 594 -14.59 28.75 17.80
CA PRO A 594 -15.18 29.97 18.35
C PRO A 594 -16.40 30.48 17.55
N VAL A 595 -16.93 29.64 16.64
CA VAL A 595 -17.94 29.97 15.64
C VAL A 595 -18.89 28.79 15.42
N PRO A 596 -20.21 29.03 15.26
CA PRO A 596 -21.18 27.98 14.94
C PRO A 596 -20.82 27.20 13.67
N GLU A 597 -21.27 25.96 13.60
CA GLU A 597 -21.14 25.10 12.42
C GLU A 597 -22.02 25.58 11.25
N HIS A 598 -23.09 26.32 11.56
CA HIS A 598 -24.08 26.82 10.61
C HIS A 598 -24.14 28.35 10.64
N ASP A 599 -23.30 29.02 9.84
CA ASP A 599 -23.47 30.46 9.60
C ASP A 599 -22.77 30.98 8.33
N ARG A 600 -22.61 30.13 7.29
CA ARG A 600 -21.73 30.43 6.15
C ARG A 600 -22.34 29.98 4.81
N PRO A 601 -22.51 30.90 3.83
CA PRO A 601 -23.24 30.66 2.58
C PRO A 601 -22.47 29.83 1.52
#